data_AF-A0A2A2KKU5-F1
#
_entry.id   AF-A0A2A2KKU5-F1
#
_cell.length_a   1.000
_cell.length_b   1.000
_cell.length_c   1.000
_cell.angle_alpha   90.00
_cell.angle_beta   90.00
_cell.angle_gamma   90.00
#
_symmetry.space_group_name_H-M   'P 1'
#
loop_
_entity.id
_entity.type
_entity.pdbx_description
1 polymer ?
#
loop_
_entity_poly.entity_id
_entity_poly.type
_entity_poly.pdbx_seq_one_letter_code
_entity_poly.pdbx_strand_id
1 'polypeptide(L)'
;MLNLFCLRAVFLLILFDVLKSTTGEFEIDTKRGKVECVQCVQLWRSASSQKESRSCGPHASTCRGNACFMKQFKHTPVYQFASGCIHLEDWQLNQLEINRRYLETRMTRFGAILLCEDTFNQTTCICNRRDRCNSIHTRAPYTTMAEGLYQGVIDFDGIIGEIDPRLVI
;
A
#
# COMPACT_ATOMS: atom_id res chain seq x y z
N MET A 1 -7.96 -36.13 -33.55
CA MET A 1 -8.51 -34.74 -33.50
C MET A 1 -8.83 -34.25 -32.09
N LEU A 2 -9.06 -35.12 -31.09
CA LEU A 2 -9.37 -34.72 -29.70
C LEU A 2 -8.23 -33.96 -28.98
N ASN A 3 -6.97 -34.32 -29.22
CA ASN A 3 -5.81 -33.72 -28.54
C ASN A 3 -5.58 -32.22 -28.84
N LEU A 4 -5.94 -31.76 -30.04
CA LEU A 4 -5.71 -30.36 -30.44
C LEU A 4 -6.74 -29.41 -29.82
N PHE A 5 -7.98 -29.88 -29.62
CA PHE A 5 -9.03 -29.13 -28.93
C PHE A 5 -8.75 -29.03 -27.43
N CYS A 6 -8.28 -30.11 -26.80
CA CYS A 6 -7.90 -30.10 -25.39
C CYS A 6 -6.73 -29.14 -25.13
N LEU A 7 -5.70 -29.13 -25.99
CA LEU A 7 -4.58 -28.21 -25.85
C LEU A 7 -5.00 -26.73 -25.96
N ARG A 8 -5.90 -26.40 -26.89
CA ARG A 8 -6.43 -25.04 -27.05
C ARG A 8 -7.26 -24.60 -25.86
N ALA A 9 -8.08 -25.49 -25.29
CA ALA A 9 -8.88 -25.19 -24.11
C ALA A 9 -8.00 -24.94 -22.87
N VAL A 10 -6.98 -25.77 -22.67
CA VAL A 10 -6.01 -25.58 -21.57
C VAL A 10 -5.22 -24.27 -21.74
N PHE A 11 -4.79 -23.96 -22.96
CA PHE A 11 -4.07 -22.71 -23.24
C PHE A 11 -4.93 -21.48 -23.00
N LEU A 12 -6.22 -21.52 -23.36
CA LEU A 12 -7.19 -20.46 -23.07
C LEU A 12 -7.44 -20.31 -21.56
N LEU A 13 -7.57 -21.40 -20.81
CA LEU A 13 -7.74 -21.35 -19.36
C LEU A 13 -6.52 -20.73 -18.66
N ILE A 14 -5.32 -21.15 -19.05
CA ILE A 14 -4.07 -20.56 -18.54
C ILE A 14 -3.98 -19.08 -18.90
N LEU A 15 -4.35 -18.69 -20.13
CA LEU A 15 -4.40 -17.28 -20.55
C LEU A 15 -5.41 -16.49 -19.71
N PHE A 16 -6.58 -17.04 -19.41
CA PHE A 16 -7.59 -16.41 -18.56
C PHE A 16 -7.12 -16.23 -17.12
N ASP A 17 -6.44 -17.22 -16.54
CA ASP A 17 -5.87 -17.13 -15.19
C ASP A 17 -4.68 -16.13 -15.13
N VAL A 18 -3.84 -16.11 -16.17
CA VAL A 18 -2.76 -15.12 -16.31
C VAL A 18 -3.33 -13.71 -16.50
N LEU A 19 -4.38 -13.54 -17.30
CA LEU A 19 -5.07 -12.25 -17.50
C LEU A 19 -5.71 -11.75 -16.19
N LYS A 20 -6.39 -12.62 -15.43
CA LYS A 20 -6.89 -12.30 -14.09
C LYS A 20 -5.77 -11.91 -13.13
N SER A 21 -4.61 -12.55 -13.22
CA SER A 21 -3.46 -12.17 -12.41
C SER A 21 -2.85 -10.81 -12.78
N THR A 22 -3.07 -10.33 -14.01
CA THR A 22 -2.58 -9.02 -14.49
C THR A 22 -3.53 -7.85 -14.22
N THR A 23 -4.82 -8.10 -13.98
CA THR A 23 -5.79 -7.07 -13.58
C THR A 23 -6.07 -7.20 -12.08
N GLY A 24 -5.09 -6.80 -11.25
CA GLY A 24 -5.26 -6.85 -9.80
C GLY A 24 -6.15 -5.71 -9.34
N GLU A 25 -7.47 -5.81 -9.43
CA GLU A 25 -8.36 -4.79 -8.85
C GLU A 25 -8.00 -4.53 -7.38
N PHE A 26 -7.96 -3.24 -7.02
CA PHE A 26 -7.78 -2.82 -5.65
C PHE A 26 -9.05 -3.18 -4.88
N GLU A 27 -8.97 -4.18 -4.00
CA GLU A 27 -10.05 -4.57 -3.12
C GLU A 27 -9.61 -4.30 -1.68
N ILE A 28 -10.23 -3.31 -1.03
CA ILE A 28 -10.18 -3.22 0.44
C ILE A 28 -11.15 -4.27 0.95
N ASP A 29 -10.62 -5.40 1.40
CA ASP A 29 -11.43 -6.46 1.99
C ASP A 29 -11.93 -6.01 3.37
N THR A 30 -13.11 -5.38 3.39
CA THR A 30 -13.79 -4.93 4.61
C THR A 30 -14.34 -6.09 5.44
N LYS A 31 -14.30 -7.33 4.90
CA LYS A 31 -14.79 -8.55 5.57
C LYS A 31 -13.66 -9.36 6.21
N ARG A 32 -12.41 -9.15 5.80
CA ARG A 32 -11.24 -9.78 6.42
C ARG A 32 -10.99 -9.23 7.81
N GLY A 33 -10.68 -10.13 8.73
CA GLY A 33 -10.16 -9.78 10.06
C GLY A 33 -8.83 -9.03 9.98
N LYS A 34 -8.29 -8.66 11.15
CA LYS A 34 -7.07 -7.86 11.24
C LYS A 34 -5.92 -8.45 10.40
N VAL A 35 -5.32 -7.63 9.55
CA VAL A 35 -4.14 -7.93 8.73
C VAL A 35 -2.87 -7.59 9.52
N GLU A 36 -1.82 -8.38 9.31
CA GLU A 36 -0.52 -8.17 9.94
C GLU A 36 0.39 -7.38 9.01
N CYS A 37 0.84 -6.23 9.49
CA CYS A 37 1.61 -5.23 8.74
C CYS A 37 3.03 -5.14 9.31
N VAL A 38 4.02 -4.88 8.45
CA VAL A 38 5.34 -4.46 8.91
C VAL A 38 5.21 -3.06 9.51
N GLN A 39 5.82 -2.81 10.68
CA GLN A 39 5.84 -1.50 11.32
C GLN A 39 7.28 -1.06 11.51
N CYS A 40 7.68 0.01 10.83
CA CYS A 40 9.05 0.53 10.87
C CYS A 40 9.14 1.97 10.36
N VAL A 41 10.22 2.65 10.75
CA VAL A 41 10.61 3.97 10.25
C VAL A 41 12.08 3.91 9.82
N GLN A 42 12.34 4.36 8.60
CA GLN A 42 13.66 4.44 8.01
C GLN A 42 14.07 5.89 7.86
N LEU A 43 15.14 6.26 8.57
CA LEU A 43 15.82 7.55 8.42
C LEU A 43 16.86 7.49 7.30
N TRP A 44 17.20 8.64 6.73
CA TRP A 44 18.37 8.77 5.87
C TRP A 44 19.65 8.46 6.64
N ARG A 45 20.64 7.87 5.95
CA ARG A 45 21.93 7.50 6.56
C ARG A 45 22.66 8.68 7.22
N SER A 46 22.47 9.89 6.68
CA SER A 46 23.00 11.14 7.23
C SER A 46 22.36 11.55 8.55
N ALA A 47 21.12 11.12 8.82
CA ALA A 47 20.37 11.41 10.03
C ALA A 47 20.33 10.22 11.02
N SER A 48 20.74 9.02 10.59
CA SER A 48 20.74 7.83 11.44
C SER A 48 22.02 7.74 12.29
N SER A 49 21.90 8.00 13.60
CA SER A 49 22.87 7.50 14.58
C SER A 49 22.77 5.98 14.62
N GLN A 50 23.87 5.28 14.36
CA GLN A 50 23.94 3.82 14.25
C GLN A 50 23.24 3.11 15.43
N LYS A 51 22.39 2.11 15.13
CA LYS A 51 21.62 1.22 16.03
C LYS A 51 20.25 1.74 16.53
N GLU A 52 19.29 1.92 15.63
CA GLU A 52 17.88 1.98 16.04
C GLU A 52 17.10 0.77 15.54
N SER A 53 16.52 0.04 16.50
CA SER A 53 15.74 -1.20 16.33
C SER A 53 14.46 -1.04 15.49
N ARG A 54 14.13 0.17 15.05
CA ARG A 54 12.93 0.49 14.26
C ARG A 54 13.20 0.64 12.77
N SER A 55 14.43 0.38 12.32
CA SER A 55 14.80 0.41 10.91
C SER A 55 14.00 -0.61 10.10
N CYS A 56 13.61 -0.24 8.89
CA CYS A 56 12.89 -1.12 7.97
C CYS A 56 13.82 -2.20 7.41
N GLY A 57 13.87 -3.35 8.09
CA GLY A 57 14.71 -4.49 7.74
C GLY A 57 14.08 -5.84 8.13
N PRO A 58 14.83 -6.96 8.03
CA PRO A 58 14.30 -8.31 8.26
C PRO A 58 13.73 -8.56 9.66
N HIS A 59 14.08 -7.72 10.64
CA HIS A 59 13.66 -7.82 12.04
C HIS A 59 12.72 -6.69 12.46
N ALA A 60 12.11 -5.99 11.50
CA ALA A 60 11.12 -4.97 11.80
C ALA A 60 9.94 -5.55 12.59
N SER A 61 9.43 -4.78 13.54
CA SER A 61 8.23 -5.14 14.31
C SER A 61 7.01 -5.30 13.37
N THR A 62 6.00 -6.05 13.82
CA THR A 62 4.71 -6.13 13.14
C THR A 62 3.61 -5.53 14.00
N CYS A 63 2.54 -5.08 13.35
CA CYS A 63 1.33 -4.62 14.01
C CYS A 63 0.08 -5.12 13.27
N ARG A 64 -1.10 -4.97 13.88
CA ARG A 64 -2.34 -5.55 13.34
C ARG A 64 -3.41 -4.49 13.13
N GLY A 65 -3.67 -4.16 11.87
CA GLY A 65 -4.70 -3.21 11.42
C GLY A 65 -5.81 -3.90 10.62
N ASN A 66 -6.76 -3.15 10.08
CA ASN A 66 -7.60 -3.63 8.96
C ASN A 66 -7.02 -3.21 7.60
N ALA A 67 -6.00 -2.36 7.60
CA ALA A 67 -5.16 -2.06 6.45
C ALA A 67 -3.72 -1.80 6.91
N CYS A 68 -2.79 -1.87 5.97
CA CYS A 68 -1.39 -1.48 6.13
C CYS A 68 -1.13 -0.24 5.28
N PHE A 69 -0.23 0.63 5.74
CA PHE A 69 0.28 1.73 4.94
C PHE A 69 1.79 1.61 4.69
N MET A 70 2.22 2.23 3.59
CA MET A 70 3.60 2.62 3.35
C MET A 70 3.65 4.09 2.96
N LYS A 71 4.67 4.80 3.40
CA LYS A 71 4.93 6.20 3.08
C LYS A 71 6.39 6.36 2.71
N GLN A 72 6.66 6.73 1.46
CA GLN A 72 7.98 7.06 0.97
C GLN A 72 8.13 8.57 0.90
N PHE A 73 9.18 9.10 1.54
CA PHE A 73 9.48 10.52 1.57
C PHE A 73 10.44 10.86 0.43
N LYS A 74 10.13 11.87 -0.39
CA LYS A 74 10.94 12.28 -1.56
C LYS A 74 11.88 13.44 -1.25
N HIS A 75 11.40 14.45 -0.52
CA HIS A 75 12.13 15.70 -0.27
C HIS A 75 12.36 16.01 1.21
N THR A 76 12.33 14.99 2.06
CA THR A 76 12.50 15.14 3.52
C THR A 76 13.94 14.83 3.91
N PRO A 77 14.64 15.72 4.66
CA PRO A 77 16.06 15.54 4.96
C PRO A 77 16.35 14.42 5.99
N VAL A 78 15.35 14.04 6.78
CA VAL A 78 15.49 13.11 7.90
C VAL A 78 14.88 11.74 7.59
N TYR A 79 13.66 11.72 7.06
CA TYR A 79 12.91 10.49 6.83
C TYR A 79 13.02 10.03 5.37
N GLN A 80 13.14 8.72 5.19
CA GLN A 80 13.20 8.07 3.88
C GLN A 80 11.93 7.24 3.63
N PHE A 81 11.50 6.46 4.63
CA PHE A 81 10.36 5.57 4.49
C PHE A 81 9.71 5.29 5.85
N ALA A 82 8.41 5.08 5.88
CA ALA A 82 7.68 4.59 7.04
C ALA A 82 6.62 3.57 6.60
N SER A 83 6.31 2.63 7.48
CA SER A 83 5.22 1.68 7.27
C SER A 83 4.59 1.27 8.59
N GLY A 84 3.33 0.86 8.54
CA GLY A 84 2.60 0.40 9.72
C GLY A 84 1.20 -0.07 9.37
N CYS A 85 0.37 -0.19 10.39
CA CYS A 85 -1.04 -0.54 10.31
C CYS A 85 -1.92 0.70 10.43
N ILE A 86 -3.12 0.59 9.90
CA ILE A 86 -4.19 1.56 10.06
C ILE A 86 -5.43 0.82 10.56
N HIS A 87 -6.24 1.52 11.35
CA HIS A 87 -7.58 1.11 11.72
C HIS A 87 -8.57 2.06 11.06
N LEU A 88 -9.03 1.68 9.87
CA LEU A 88 -10.02 2.45 9.12
C LEU A 88 -11.42 2.16 9.66
N GLU A 89 -12.12 3.19 10.08
CA GLU A 89 -13.54 3.15 10.40
C GLU A 89 -14.40 3.05 9.14
N ASP A 90 -15.66 2.64 9.29
CA ASP A 90 -16.59 2.44 8.17
C ASP A 90 -16.76 3.71 7.31
N TRP A 91 -16.79 4.89 7.94
CA TRP A 91 -16.90 6.14 7.22
C TRP A 91 -15.61 6.45 6.44
N GLN A 92 -14.43 6.12 6.97
CA GLN A 92 -13.15 6.29 6.27
C GLN A 92 -13.10 5.38 5.05
N LEU A 93 -13.50 4.12 5.20
CA LEU A 93 -13.61 3.16 4.10
C LEU A 93 -14.55 3.65 3.01
N ASN A 94 -15.71 4.20 3.38
CA ASN A 94 -16.67 4.75 2.42
C ASN A 94 -16.13 5.99 1.70
N GLN A 95 -15.47 6.90 2.42
CA GLN A 95 -14.84 8.09 1.81
C GLN A 95 -13.71 7.70 0.86
N LEU A 96 -12.87 6.73 1.22
CA LEU A 96 -11.82 6.21 0.34
C LEU A 96 -12.40 5.60 -0.94
N GLU A 97 -13.52 4.88 -0.84
CA GLU A 97 -14.21 4.33 -2.01
C GLU A 97 -14.79 5.43 -2.91
N ILE A 98 -15.38 6.48 -2.33
CA ILE A 98 -15.87 7.66 -3.07
C ILE A 98 -14.71 8.37 -3.77
N ASN A 99 -13.63 8.66 -3.05
CA ASN A 99 -12.44 9.33 -3.59
C ASN A 99 -11.79 8.48 -4.68
N ARG A 100 -11.66 7.17 -4.46
CA ARG A 100 -11.19 6.23 -5.47
C ARG A 100 -12.03 6.36 -6.74
N ARG A 101 -13.35 6.14 -6.66
CA ARG A 101 -14.29 6.24 -7.80
C ARG A 101 -14.18 7.56 -8.53
N TYR A 102 -14.14 8.67 -7.80
CA TYR A 102 -13.98 10.01 -8.37
C TYR A 102 -12.69 10.11 -9.18
N LEU A 103 -11.58 9.62 -8.64
CA LEU A 103 -10.29 9.63 -9.31
C LEU A 103 -10.22 8.62 -10.47
N GLU A 104 -11.01 7.52 -10.43
CA GLU A 104 -11.10 6.59 -11.56
C GLU A 104 -11.71 7.21 -12.80
N THR A 105 -12.69 8.10 -12.63
CA THR A 105 -13.28 8.82 -13.77
C THR A 105 -12.26 9.72 -14.48
N ARG A 106 -11.11 10.00 -13.87
CA ARG A 106 -10.07 10.90 -14.37
C ARG A 106 -8.83 10.16 -14.89
N MET A 107 -8.74 8.83 -14.79
CA MET A 107 -7.52 8.08 -15.13
C MET A 107 -7.76 6.89 -16.06
N THR A 108 -6.76 6.58 -16.89
CA THR A 108 -6.87 5.61 -18.01
C THR A 108 -6.40 4.18 -17.66
N ARG A 109 -5.86 3.92 -16.46
CA ARG A 109 -5.36 2.59 -16.07
C ARG A 109 -5.77 2.23 -14.64
N PHE A 110 -6.43 1.08 -14.49
CA PHE A 110 -6.87 0.49 -13.23
C PHE A 110 -6.46 -0.98 -13.13
N GLY A 111 -6.18 -1.44 -11.91
CA GLY A 111 -5.81 -2.84 -11.65
C GLY A 111 -4.52 -3.02 -10.85
N ALA A 112 -4.35 -2.28 -9.76
CA ALA A 112 -3.23 -2.46 -8.86
C ALA A 112 -3.64 -2.75 -7.41
N ILE A 113 -2.73 -3.38 -6.67
CA ILE A 113 -2.98 -3.97 -5.35
C ILE A 113 -2.78 -2.96 -4.22
N LEU A 114 -2.12 -1.85 -4.56
CA LEU A 114 -1.83 -0.71 -3.71
C LEU A 114 -2.58 0.49 -4.29
N LEU A 115 -3.41 1.12 -3.44
CA LEU A 115 -3.96 2.43 -3.71
C LEU A 115 -2.95 3.45 -3.21
N CYS A 116 -2.40 4.28 -4.09
CA CYS A 116 -1.34 5.22 -3.75
C CYS A 116 -1.75 6.65 -4.09
N GLU A 117 -1.46 7.58 -3.19
CA GLU A 117 -1.42 9.00 -3.46
C GLU A 117 0.05 9.37 -3.71
N ASP A 118 0.33 9.93 -4.88
CA ASP A 118 1.68 10.38 -5.23
C ASP A 118 1.71 11.89 -5.36
N THR A 119 2.43 12.56 -4.46
CA THR A 119 2.63 14.01 -4.47
C THR A 119 4.09 14.35 -4.74
N PHE A 120 4.40 15.64 -4.83
CA PHE A 120 5.78 16.10 -4.98
C PHE A 120 6.67 15.67 -3.80
N ASN A 121 6.13 15.71 -2.57
CA ASN A 121 6.91 15.46 -1.36
C ASN A 121 6.94 14.00 -0.92
N GLN A 122 5.93 13.21 -1.28
CA GLN A 122 5.76 11.87 -0.75
C GLN A 122 4.95 10.97 -1.68
N THR A 123 5.12 9.67 -1.51
CA THR A 123 4.23 8.64 -2.04
C THR A 123 3.66 7.87 -0.88
N THR A 124 2.34 7.86 -0.73
CA THR A 124 1.66 7.15 0.37
C THR A 124 0.71 6.12 -0.19
N CYS A 125 0.77 4.88 0.28
CA CYS A 125 -0.09 3.81 -0.21
C CYS A 125 -0.76 3.04 0.91
N ILE A 126 -1.98 2.56 0.67
CA ILE A 126 -2.69 1.62 1.55
C ILE A 126 -2.94 0.27 0.85
N CYS A 127 -2.97 -0.80 1.64
CA CYS A 127 -3.27 -2.15 1.17
C CYS A 127 -3.76 -3.04 2.33
N ASN A 128 -4.60 -4.02 2.01
CA ASN A 128 -5.13 -5.00 2.96
C ASN A 128 -4.64 -6.44 2.66
N ARG A 129 -4.08 -6.71 1.47
CA ARG A 129 -3.62 -8.07 1.13
C ARG A 129 -2.28 -8.44 1.75
N ARG A 130 -2.33 -9.38 2.71
CA ARG A 130 -1.22 -9.93 3.53
C ARG A 130 0.01 -10.40 2.74
N ASP A 131 -0.17 -10.87 1.51
CA ASP A 131 0.93 -11.37 0.67
C ASP A 131 1.70 -10.25 -0.06
N ARG A 132 1.18 -9.01 -0.07
CA ARG A 132 1.70 -7.92 -0.92
C ARG A 132 1.82 -6.56 -0.24
N CYS A 133 1.63 -6.47 1.07
CA CYS A 133 1.52 -5.18 1.74
C CYS A 133 2.82 -4.67 2.37
N ASN A 134 2.96 -3.34 2.30
CA ASN A 134 3.84 -2.43 3.05
C ASN A 134 5.34 -2.71 3.24
N SER A 135 5.93 -3.68 2.53
CA SER A 135 7.38 -3.81 2.44
C SER A 135 8.00 -2.78 1.50
N ILE A 136 9.10 -2.17 1.93
CA ILE A 136 9.95 -1.27 1.12
C ILE A 136 10.53 -1.97 -0.13
N HIS A 137 10.55 -3.31 -0.14
CA HIS A 137 11.04 -4.11 -1.25
C HIS A 137 9.93 -4.59 -2.20
N THR A 138 8.67 -4.30 -1.88
CA THR A 138 7.53 -4.73 -2.70
C THR A 138 7.53 -3.98 -4.03
N ARG A 139 7.66 -4.73 -5.13
CA ARG A 139 7.52 -4.23 -6.52
C ARG A 139 6.12 -4.48 -7.09
N ALA A 140 5.12 -4.63 -6.22
CA ALA A 140 3.75 -4.88 -6.66
C ALA A 140 3.27 -3.69 -7.52
N PRO A 141 2.47 -3.93 -8.57
CA PRO A 141 1.88 -2.84 -9.31
C PRO A 141 1.05 -1.98 -8.36
N TYR A 142 1.26 -0.66 -8.44
CA TYR A 142 0.53 0.33 -7.67
C TYR A 142 -0.24 1.27 -8.61
N THR A 143 -1.45 1.67 -8.21
CA THR A 143 -2.21 2.71 -8.89
C THR A 143 -1.86 4.01 -8.19
N THR A 144 -1.09 4.87 -8.85
CA THR A 144 -0.88 6.25 -8.38
C THR A 144 -2.06 7.11 -8.77
N MET A 145 -2.70 7.70 -7.78
CA MET A 145 -3.71 8.73 -7.93
C MET A 145 -3.12 10.10 -7.59
N ALA A 146 -3.77 11.13 -8.13
CA ALA A 146 -3.48 12.52 -7.79
C ALA A 146 -3.75 12.81 -6.30
N GLU A 147 -3.21 13.91 -5.82
CA GLU A 147 -3.39 14.43 -4.47
C GLU A 147 -4.87 14.55 -4.06
N GLY A 148 -5.17 14.27 -2.79
CA GLY A 148 -6.50 14.44 -2.20
C GLY A 148 -7.24 13.13 -1.92
N LEU A 149 -6.62 11.97 -2.19
CA LEU A 149 -7.20 10.68 -1.91
C LEU A 149 -7.39 10.45 -0.41
N TYR A 150 -6.40 10.85 0.40
CA TYR A 150 -6.41 10.63 1.85
C TYR A 150 -6.71 11.89 2.67
N GLN A 151 -6.81 13.04 2.02
CA GLN A 151 -6.96 14.33 2.66
C GLN A 151 -8.21 14.38 3.54
N GLY A 152 -8.04 14.66 4.83
CA GLY A 152 -9.13 14.70 5.81
C GLY A 152 -9.71 13.33 6.18
N VAL A 153 -9.16 12.24 5.65
CA VAL A 153 -9.60 10.87 5.93
C VAL A 153 -8.60 10.13 6.82
N ILE A 154 -7.30 10.21 6.53
CA ILE A 154 -6.25 9.51 7.28
C ILE A 154 -5.14 10.49 7.68
N ASP A 155 -4.82 10.53 8.98
CA ASP A 155 -3.67 11.26 9.50
C ASP A 155 -2.45 10.33 9.60
N PHE A 156 -1.69 10.24 8.51
CA PHE A 156 -0.48 9.42 8.48
C PHE A 156 0.64 9.97 9.37
N ASP A 157 0.71 11.29 9.56
CA ASP A 157 1.78 11.90 10.35
C ASP A 157 1.56 11.67 11.84
N GLY A 158 0.32 11.73 12.31
CA GLY A 158 -0.06 11.29 13.66
C GLY A 158 0.29 9.82 13.90
N ILE A 159 -0.12 8.92 12.98
CA ILE A 159 0.18 7.48 13.07
C ILE A 159 1.69 7.22 13.11
N ILE A 160 2.48 7.88 12.25
CA ILE A 160 3.93 7.71 12.25
C ILE A 160 4.55 8.34 13.50
N GLY A 161 4.00 9.43 14.04
CA GLY A 161 4.41 10.04 15.30
C GLY A 161 4.25 9.10 16.51
N GLU A 162 3.25 8.22 16.50
CA GLU A 162 3.13 7.15 17.51
C GLU A 162 4.26 6.10 17.39
N ILE A 163 4.73 5.84 16.16
CA ILE A 163 5.82 4.88 15.89
C ILE A 163 7.19 5.51 16.16
N ASP A 164 7.40 6.77 15.78
CA ASP A 164 8.58 7.58 16.07
C ASP A 164 8.17 8.99 16.48
N PRO A 165 8.16 9.29 17.80
CA PRO A 165 7.77 10.60 18.33
C PRO A 165 8.63 11.78 17.82
N ARG A 166 9.78 11.51 17.21
CA ARG A 166 10.62 12.55 16.59
C ARG A 166 10.04 13.09 15.29
N LEU A 167 8.98 12.48 14.76
CA LEU A 167 8.29 12.92 13.56
C LEU A 167 7.19 13.96 13.86
N VAL A 168 6.92 14.27 15.13
CA VAL A 168 5.99 15.33 15.51
C VAL A 168 6.60 16.69 15.15
N ILE A 169 6.06 17.32 14.10
CA ILE A 169 6.31 18.71 13.69
C ILE A 169 5.13 19.56 14.17
#